data_AF-A0A970YQX8-F1
#
_entry.id   AF-A0A970YQX8-F1
#
_cell.length_a   1.000
_cell.length_b   1.000
_cell.length_c   1.000
_cell.angle_alpha   90.00
_cell.angle_beta   90.00
_cell.angle_gamma   90.00
#
_symmetry.space_group_name_H-M   'P 1'
#
loop_
_entity.id
_entity.type
_entity.pdbx_description
1 polymer ?
#
loop_
_entity_poly.entity_id
_entity_poly.type
_entity_poly.pdbx_seq_one_letter_code
_entity_poly.pdbx_strand_id
1 'polypeptide(L)'
;MLFRRLIRGMGLNRMNIVVFAGVLNLLLIFALSACTATEGSIVIMEDGHGTGFTMDFNNYNTENKCELPLTEGDVLQVEVEHEGGKIVFEVSGRNGSEPYEGNGLISGTFTITVSETDDYVFRIKGKDATGMIRVRNISQTHL
;
A
#
# COMPACT_ATOMS: atom_id res chain seq x y z
N MET A 1 -42.40 -26.59 12.80
CA MET A 1 -43.07 -26.12 14.05
C MET A 1 -42.20 -26.37 15.29
N LEU A 2 -40.97 -25.84 15.34
CA LEU A 2 -40.02 -26.08 16.45
C LEU A 2 -39.60 -24.81 17.20
N PHE A 3 -40.25 -23.67 16.93
CA PHE A 3 -39.91 -22.36 17.50
C PHE A 3 -40.79 -21.94 18.69
N ARG A 4 -41.60 -22.83 19.28
CA ARG A 4 -42.55 -22.46 20.35
C ARG A 4 -42.19 -22.94 21.76
N ARG A 5 -40.99 -23.50 21.99
CA ARG A 5 -40.67 -24.13 23.29
C ARG A 5 -39.47 -23.58 24.09
N LEU A 6 -38.82 -22.49 23.64
CA LEU A 6 -37.70 -21.89 24.39
C LEU A 6 -38.01 -20.54 25.06
N ILE A 7 -39.29 -20.19 25.20
CA ILE A 7 -39.71 -19.03 26.01
C ILE A 7 -40.58 -19.53 27.16
N ARG A 8 -39.99 -20.29 28.07
CA ARG A 8 -40.66 -20.72 29.30
C ARG A 8 -39.68 -20.60 30.46
N GLY A 9 -39.79 -19.49 31.18
CA GLY A 9 -39.22 -19.34 32.51
C GLY A 9 -38.05 -18.36 32.61
N MET A 10 -38.33 -17.07 32.51
CA MET A 10 -37.55 -16.04 33.20
C MET A 10 -38.51 -14.89 33.54
N GLY A 11 -38.93 -14.82 34.81
CA GLY A 11 -39.70 -13.69 35.34
C GLY A 11 -38.81 -12.46 35.35
N LEU A 12 -38.90 -11.65 34.30
CA LEU A 12 -38.04 -10.50 34.10
C LEU A 12 -38.78 -9.26 34.63
N ASN A 13 -38.48 -8.87 35.87
CA ASN A 13 -39.01 -7.62 36.45
C ASN A 13 -38.65 -6.43 35.54
N ARG A 14 -39.58 -5.48 35.37
CA ARG A 14 -39.40 -4.32 34.46
C ARG A 14 -38.08 -3.57 34.70
N MET A 15 -37.61 -3.51 35.94
CA MET A 15 -36.33 -2.89 36.31
C MET A 15 -35.11 -3.65 35.74
N ASN A 16 -35.14 -4.99 35.74
CA ASN A 16 -34.07 -5.80 35.15
C ASN A 16 -34.05 -5.65 33.62
N ILE A 17 -35.20 -5.55 32.96
CA ILE A 17 -35.26 -5.32 31.50
C ILE A 17 -34.59 -4.00 31.11
N VAL A 18 -34.88 -2.92 31.86
CA VAL A 18 -34.32 -1.59 31.57
C VAL A 18 -32.81 -1.58 31.82
N VAL A 19 -32.33 -2.24 32.88
CA VAL A 19 -30.89 -2.36 33.17
C VAL A 19 -30.19 -3.21 32.10
N PHE A 20 -30.74 -4.38 31.74
CA PHE A 20 -30.18 -5.23 30.69
C PHE A 20 -30.18 -4.54 29.33
N ALA A 21 -31.26 -3.83 28.98
CA ALA A 21 -31.32 -3.04 27.76
C ALA A 21 -30.29 -1.90 27.78
N GLY A 22 -30.11 -1.20 28.91
CA GLY A 22 -29.11 -0.14 29.05
C GLY A 22 -27.68 -0.66 28.91
N VAL A 23 -27.34 -1.78 29.55
CA VAL A 23 -26.02 -2.41 29.46
C VAL A 23 -25.75 -2.94 28.04
N LEU A 24 -26.76 -3.53 27.39
CA LEU A 24 -26.65 -4.00 26.00
C LEU A 24 -26.40 -2.84 25.02
N ASN A 25 -27.09 -1.71 25.20
CA ASN A 25 -26.85 -0.50 24.39
C ASN A 25 -25.45 0.09 24.66
N LEU A 26 -24.97 0.09 25.91
CA LEU A 26 -23.64 0.57 26.25
C LEU A 26 -22.54 -0.29 25.59
N LEU A 27 -22.69 -1.62 25.57
CA LEU A 27 -21.77 -2.54 24.88
C LEU A 27 -21.76 -2.33 23.36
N LEU A 28 -22.91 -1.98 22.77
CA LEU A 28 -23.03 -1.67 21.34
C LEU A 28 -22.28 -0.39 20.93
N ILE A 29 -22.22 0.61 21.80
CA ILE A 29 -21.49 1.87 21.53
C ILE A 29 -19.97 1.63 21.52
N PHE A 30 -19.44 0.77 22.40
CA PHE A 30 -18.00 0.42 22.41
C PHE A 30 -17.58 -0.46 21.22
N ALA A 31 -18.49 -1.18 20.59
CA ALA A 31 -18.19 -2.02 19.43
C ALA A 31 -17.99 -1.23 18.12
N LEU A 32 -18.37 0.06 18.08
CA LEU A 32 -18.32 0.90 16.89
C LEU A 32 -17.08 1.81 16.81
N SER A 33 -16.08 1.67 17.68
CA SER A 33 -14.76 2.28 17.47
C SER A 33 -13.97 1.48 16.41
N ALA A 34 -14.58 1.27 15.24
CA ALA A 34 -13.84 0.84 14.07
C ALA A 34 -12.94 2.01 13.68
N CYS A 35 -11.64 1.83 13.92
CA CYS A 35 -10.59 2.75 13.52
C CYS A 35 -10.81 3.15 12.06
N THR A 36 -11.25 4.38 11.81
CA THR A 36 -11.25 4.95 10.47
C THR A 36 -9.81 5.34 10.16
N ALA A 37 -8.96 4.35 9.89
CA ALA A 37 -7.68 4.62 9.26
C ALA A 37 -8.01 5.25 7.91
N THR A 38 -7.68 6.54 7.75
CA THR A 38 -7.76 7.21 6.46
C THR A 38 -7.00 6.34 5.46
N GLU A 39 -7.66 5.89 4.40
CA GLU A 39 -7.00 5.15 3.35
C GLU A 39 -5.92 6.06 2.74
N GLY A 40 -4.66 5.67 2.89
CA GLY A 40 -3.55 6.36 2.25
C GLY A 40 -3.69 6.36 0.74
N SER A 41 -2.98 7.26 0.07
CA SER A 41 -3.05 7.43 -1.39
C SER A 41 -1.70 7.22 -2.05
N ILE A 42 -1.75 6.79 -3.31
CA ILE A 42 -0.61 6.82 -4.23
C ILE A 42 -1.11 7.34 -5.59
N VAL A 43 -0.36 8.27 -6.17
CA VAL A 43 -0.58 8.83 -7.50
C VAL A 43 0.63 8.44 -8.36
N ILE A 44 0.36 7.76 -9.47
CA ILE A 44 1.38 7.32 -10.42
C ILE A 44 1.25 8.16 -11.68
N MET A 45 2.33 8.83 -12.06
CA MET A 45 2.42 9.65 -13.26
C MET A 45 3.51 9.11 -14.17
N GLU A 46 3.14 8.62 -15.34
CA GLU A 46 4.08 8.26 -16.40
C GLU A 46 4.64 9.52 -17.08
N ASP A 47 5.87 9.47 -17.57
CA ASP A 47 6.54 10.61 -18.20
C ASP A 47 6.05 10.94 -19.63
N GLY A 48 5.06 10.19 -20.13
CA GLY A 48 4.47 10.36 -21.46
C GLY A 48 5.32 9.84 -22.62
N HIS A 49 6.59 9.50 -22.36
CA HIS A 49 7.52 8.92 -23.33
C HIS A 49 7.73 7.42 -23.08
N GLY A 50 7.22 6.89 -21.96
CA GLY A 50 7.41 5.49 -21.58
C GLY A 50 8.83 5.20 -21.12
N THR A 51 9.55 6.23 -20.64
CA THR A 51 10.95 6.10 -20.20
C THR A 51 11.10 6.13 -18.68
N GLY A 52 10.00 6.28 -17.95
CA GLY A 52 10.01 6.51 -16.52
C GLY A 52 8.65 6.91 -15.98
N PHE A 53 8.61 7.04 -14.66
CA PHE A 53 7.39 7.39 -13.92
C PHE A 53 7.74 8.05 -12.59
N THR A 54 6.76 8.71 -11.99
CA THR A 54 6.80 9.25 -10.63
C THR A 54 5.66 8.64 -9.82
N MET A 55 5.97 8.17 -8.62
CA MET A 55 5.03 7.72 -7.59
C MET A 55 5.06 8.75 -6.47
N ASP A 56 3.96 9.47 -6.26
CA ASP A 56 3.75 10.35 -5.11
C ASP A 56 2.76 9.66 -4.16
N PHE A 57 3.10 9.54 -2.88
CA PHE A 57 2.30 8.79 -1.93
C PHE A 57 2.22 9.46 -0.56
N ASN A 58 1.06 9.32 0.09
CA ASN A 58 0.77 9.94 1.38
C ASN A 58 0.04 8.96 2.30
N ASN A 59 0.59 8.72 3.49
CA ASN A 59 0.12 7.74 4.48
C ASN A 59 -0.18 6.36 3.86
N TYR A 60 0.60 5.98 2.85
CA TYR A 60 0.38 4.82 2.01
C TYR A 60 0.69 3.53 2.77
N ASN A 61 -0.27 2.61 2.72
CA ASN A 61 -0.33 1.42 3.60
C ASN A 61 -0.60 0.12 2.83
N THR A 62 -0.53 0.15 1.50
CA THR A 62 -0.81 -1.00 0.62
C THR A 62 0.37 -1.27 -0.33
N GLU A 63 0.14 -2.06 -1.37
CA GLU A 63 1.12 -2.32 -2.43
C GLU A 63 0.61 -1.89 -3.80
N ASN A 64 1.51 -1.43 -4.66
CA ASN A 64 1.25 -1.10 -6.05
C ASN A 64 2.45 -1.49 -6.92
N LYS A 65 2.26 -1.47 -8.25
CA LYS A 65 3.33 -1.74 -9.21
C LYS A 65 3.23 -0.87 -10.46
N CYS A 66 4.39 -0.61 -11.04
CA CYS A 66 4.54 -0.06 -12.39
C CYS A 66 5.33 -1.04 -13.25
N GLU A 67 5.12 -0.99 -14.55
CA GLU A 67 5.83 -1.83 -15.51
C GLU A 67 6.50 -0.94 -16.55
N LEU A 68 7.76 -1.23 -16.89
CA LEU A 68 8.53 -0.47 -17.86
C LEU A 68 9.31 -1.44 -18.77
N PRO A 69 9.11 -1.40 -20.10
CA PRO A 69 9.95 -2.16 -21.03
C PRO A 69 11.36 -1.57 -21.04
N LEU A 70 12.37 -2.41 -20.79
CA LEU A 70 13.77 -2.00 -20.71
C LEU A 70 14.67 -2.90 -21.55
N THR A 71 15.78 -2.33 -22.03
CA THR A 71 16.78 -3.04 -22.83
C THR A 71 18.00 -3.36 -21.97
N GLU A 72 18.65 -4.50 -22.23
CA GLU A 72 19.93 -4.85 -21.61
C GLU A 72 20.92 -3.68 -21.68
N GLY A 73 21.53 -3.35 -20.54
CA GLY A 73 22.46 -2.24 -20.41
C GLY A 73 21.83 -0.87 -20.10
N ASP A 74 20.50 -0.75 -20.15
CA ASP A 74 19.81 0.46 -19.68
C ASP A 74 20.16 0.75 -18.22
N VAL A 75 20.39 2.03 -17.94
CA VAL A 75 20.64 2.56 -16.60
C VAL A 75 19.46 3.40 -16.17
N LEU A 76 18.84 3.02 -15.05
CA LEU A 76 17.76 3.74 -14.40
C LEU A 76 18.33 4.61 -13.29
N GLN A 77 17.95 5.86 -13.25
CA GLN A 77 18.10 6.71 -12.07
C GLN A 77 16.83 6.62 -11.23
N VAL A 78 16.99 6.34 -9.94
CA VAL A 78 15.92 6.33 -8.95
C VAL A 78 16.19 7.45 -7.95
N GLU A 79 15.23 8.36 -7.82
CA GLU A 79 15.21 9.45 -6.85
C GLU A 79 14.13 9.16 -5.81
N VAL A 80 14.49 9.27 -4.54
CA VAL A 80 13.62 9.00 -3.40
C VAL A 80 13.56 10.23 -2.51
N GLU A 81 12.36 10.69 -2.22
CA GLU A 81 12.05 11.63 -1.16
C GLU A 81 11.27 10.87 -0.09
N HIS A 82 11.87 10.64 1.08
CA HIS A 82 11.24 9.98 2.23
C HIS A 82 10.88 11.03 3.27
N GLU A 83 9.59 11.12 3.60
CA GLU A 83 9.09 12.02 4.63
C GLU A 83 8.64 11.27 5.89
N GLY A 84 8.15 10.04 5.74
CA GLY A 84 7.64 9.26 6.87
C GLY A 84 7.31 7.81 6.53
N GLY A 85 7.12 7.02 7.58
CA GLY A 85 6.77 5.61 7.49
C GLY A 85 7.88 4.73 6.91
N LYS A 86 7.48 3.58 6.36
CA LYS A 86 8.38 2.59 5.77
C LYS A 86 8.03 2.34 4.31
N ILE A 87 9.04 2.45 3.46
CA ILE A 87 8.96 2.18 2.02
C ILE A 87 9.74 0.91 1.72
N VAL A 88 9.09 -0.08 1.11
CA VAL A 88 9.74 -1.21 0.43
C VAL A 88 9.63 -0.97 -1.06
N PHE A 89 10.76 -1.09 -1.77
CA PHE A 89 10.84 -0.91 -3.21
C PHE A 89 11.65 -2.04 -3.83
N GLU A 90 11.06 -2.72 -4.80
CA GLU A 90 11.61 -3.91 -5.45
C GLU A 90 11.56 -3.70 -6.97
N VAL A 91 12.60 -4.14 -7.68
CA VAL A 91 12.67 -4.09 -9.14
C VAL A 91 13.02 -5.49 -9.64
N SER A 92 12.18 -6.05 -10.49
CA SER A 92 12.35 -7.41 -11.02
C SER A 92 11.96 -7.51 -12.48
N GLY A 93 12.77 -8.14 -13.32
CA GLY A 93 12.39 -8.61 -14.65
C GLY A 93 11.43 -9.80 -14.55
N ARG A 94 10.51 -9.93 -15.51
CA ARG A 94 9.62 -11.09 -15.65
C ARG A 94 10.37 -12.39 -15.96
N ASN A 95 11.56 -12.30 -16.54
CA ASN A 95 12.44 -13.43 -16.82
C ASN A 95 13.26 -13.88 -15.61
N GLY A 96 13.19 -13.14 -14.49
CA GLY A 96 13.74 -13.55 -13.19
C GLY A 96 14.93 -12.75 -12.69
N SER A 97 15.39 -11.72 -13.40
CA SER A 97 16.34 -10.76 -12.84
C SER A 97 15.73 -9.95 -11.70
N GLU A 98 16.52 -9.67 -10.66
CA GLU A 98 16.11 -8.91 -9.48
C GLU A 98 17.17 -7.84 -9.15
N PRO A 99 17.32 -6.80 -10.00
CA PRO A 99 18.44 -5.88 -9.87
C PRO A 99 18.37 -4.97 -8.64
N TYR A 100 17.24 -4.91 -7.93
CA TYR A 100 17.13 -4.14 -6.69
C TYR A 100 16.04 -4.68 -5.74
N GLU A 101 16.42 -4.81 -4.46
CA GLU A 101 15.50 -5.02 -3.34
C GLU A 101 15.89 -4.06 -2.20
N GLY A 102 14.99 -3.15 -1.83
CA GLY A 102 15.19 -2.19 -0.76
C GLY A 102 14.07 -2.25 0.27
N ASN A 103 14.43 -2.41 1.54
CA ASN A 103 13.49 -2.57 2.64
C ASN A 103 13.71 -1.47 3.69
N GLY A 104 12.95 -0.37 3.57
CA GLY A 104 13.14 0.83 4.38
C GLY A 104 13.98 1.88 3.66
N LEU A 105 13.56 2.27 2.46
CA LEU A 105 14.24 3.32 1.70
C LEU A 105 14.24 4.65 2.48
N ILE A 106 15.36 5.37 2.36
CA ILE A 106 15.55 6.75 2.84
C ILE A 106 15.72 7.68 1.64
N SER A 107 15.63 8.99 1.88
CA SER A 107 15.85 9.98 0.82
C SER A 107 17.23 9.84 0.19
N GLY A 108 17.30 9.94 -1.13
CA GLY A 108 18.55 9.84 -1.88
C GLY A 108 18.34 9.53 -3.36
N THR A 109 19.46 9.41 -4.06
CA THR A 109 19.47 9.07 -5.49
C THR A 109 20.45 7.93 -5.73
N PHE A 110 20.04 6.94 -6.50
CA PHE A 110 20.88 5.82 -6.88
C PHE A 110 20.56 5.37 -8.31
N THR A 111 21.36 4.44 -8.82
CA THR A 111 21.19 3.88 -10.16
C THR A 111 21.04 2.37 -10.13
N ILE A 112 20.23 1.85 -11.03
CA ILE A 112 20.04 0.41 -11.28
C ILE A 112 20.44 0.14 -12.73
N THR A 113 21.26 -0.87 -12.96
CA THR A 113 21.61 -1.33 -14.31
C THR A 113 20.80 -2.56 -14.66
N VAL A 114 20.18 -2.54 -15.83
CA VAL A 114 19.35 -3.60 -16.40
C VAL A 114 20.25 -4.68 -17.00
N SER A 115 20.08 -5.94 -16.55
CA SER A 115 20.94 -7.05 -16.97
C SER A 115 20.43 -7.83 -18.18
N GLU A 116 19.18 -7.61 -18.58
CA GLU A 116 18.53 -8.28 -19.70
C GLU A 116 17.40 -7.42 -20.25
N THR A 117 17.09 -7.57 -21.54
CA THR A 117 15.93 -6.94 -22.17
C THR A 117 14.65 -7.64 -21.73
N ASP A 118 13.75 -6.91 -21.06
CA ASP A 118 12.53 -7.45 -20.45
C ASP A 118 11.52 -6.35 -20.08
N ASP A 119 10.30 -6.73 -19.72
CA ASP A 119 9.34 -5.86 -19.05
C ASP A 119 9.59 -5.91 -17.54
N TYR A 120 10.20 -4.86 -16.99
CA TYR A 120 10.52 -4.80 -15.57
C TYR A 120 9.33 -4.36 -14.74
N VAL A 121 9.12 -5.03 -13.62
CA VAL A 121 8.09 -4.72 -12.62
C VAL A 121 8.74 -4.01 -11.44
N PHE A 122 8.25 -2.80 -11.16
CA PHE A 122 8.64 -1.96 -10.02
C PHE A 122 7.55 -2.06 -8.97
N ARG A 123 7.82 -2.70 -7.84
CA ARG A 123 6.84 -2.85 -6.76
C ARG A 123 7.16 -1.90 -5.63
N ILE A 124 6.12 -1.23 -5.13
CA ILE A 124 6.18 -0.42 -3.93
C ILE A 124 5.23 -0.99 -2.89
N LYS A 125 5.70 -1.11 -1.65
CA LYS A 125 4.85 -1.43 -0.49
C LYS A 125 5.07 -0.36 0.58
N GLY A 126 3.98 0.24 1.05
CA GLY A 126 4.00 1.26 2.09
C GLY A 126 3.51 0.73 3.43
N LYS A 127 4.08 1.26 4.52
CA LYS A 127 3.49 1.21 5.85
C LYS A 127 3.58 2.61 6.46
N ASP A 128 2.44 3.29 6.55
CA ASP A 128 2.32 4.71 6.88
C ASP A 128 3.29 5.60 6.07
N ALA A 129 3.54 5.21 4.81
CA ALA A 129 4.58 5.79 3.99
C ALA A 129 4.14 7.11 3.36
N THR A 130 4.98 8.13 3.47
CA THR A 130 4.78 9.42 2.78
C THR A 130 6.07 9.83 2.10
N GLY A 131 5.96 10.28 0.84
CA GLY A 131 7.10 10.66 0.03
C GLY A 131 6.86 10.51 -1.47
N MET A 132 7.97 10.50 -2.21
CA MET A 132 7.99 10.36 -3.67
C MET A 132 9.09 9.40 -4.10
N ILE A 133 8.82 8.58 -5.12
CA ILE A 133 9.84 7.87 -5.89
C ILE A 133 9.71 8.29 -7.34
N ARG A 134 10.83 8.71 -7.95
CA ARG A 134 10.90 8.97 -9.38
C ARG A 134 11.91 8.04 -10.02
N VAL A 135 11.48 7.37 -11.09
CA VAL A 135 12.32 6.49 -11.91
C VAL A 135 12.45 7.09 -13.30
N ARG A 136 13.68 7.19 -13.81
CA ARG A 136 13.96 7.63 -15.18
C ARG A 136 15.01 6.73 -15.82
N ASN A 137 14.77 6.28 -17.05
CA ASN A 137 15.81 5.69 -17.88
C ASN A 137 16.71 6.80 -18.42
N ILE A 138 17.95 6.87 -17.92
CA ILE A 138 18.92 7.88 -18.31
C ILE A 138 19.80 7.46 -19.50
N SER A 139 19.63 6.23 -20.00
CA SER A 139 20.32 5.73 -21.20
C SER A 139 19.65 6.21 -22.49
N GLN A 140 18.35 6.49 -22.43
CA GLN A 140 17.56 6.95 -23.57
C GLN A 140 17.50 8.49 -23.71
N THR A 141 18.15 9.24 -22.82
CA THR A 141 18.18 10.73 -22.85
C THR A 141 19.12 11.33 -23.92
N HIS A 142 19.62 10.52 -24.86
CA HIS A 142 20.54 10.94 -25.93
C HIS A 142 19.90 10.93 -27.34
N LEU A 143 18.65 11.39 -27.46
CA LEU A 143 18.03 11.69 -28.76
C LEU A 143 17.70 13.17 -28.90
#